data_AF-A0A1B8AA98-F1
#
_entry.id   AF-A0A1B8AA98-F1
#
_cell.length_a   1.000
_cell.length_b   1.000
_cell.length_c   1.000
_cell.angle_alpha   90.00
_cell.angle_beta   90.00
_cell.angle_gamma   90.00
#
_symmetry.space_group_name_H-M   'P 1'
#
loop_
_entity.id
_entity.type
_entity.pdbx_description
1 polymer ?
#
loop_
_entity_poly.entity_id
_entity_poly.type
_entity_poly.pdbx_seq_one_letter_code
_entity_poly.pdbx_strand_id
1 'polypeptide(L)'
;MVLPESVSGYSKRLDKALPGKHTRTLYDALKRRESDILVQLRTGMARVNRYLHRIGTVETDMCDCGQEEESVDHFLFRCPRWDEQREHMRNVDRELMGNLSFFLGGKTAEDGGRRA
;
A
#
# COMPACT_ATOMS: atom_id res chain seq x y z
N MET A 1 -0.16 22.66 -2.25
CA MET A 1 -1.49 22.16 -1.87
C MET A 1 -1.34 21.54 -0.48
N VAL A 2 -1.92 22.14 0.56
CA VAL A 2 -1.82 21.63 1.94
C VAL A 2 -3.03 20.74 2.19
N LEU A 3 -2.82 19.45 2.37
CA LEU A 3 -3.89 18.49 2.69
C LEU A 3 -4.25 18.61 4.18
N PRO A 4 -5.54 18.48 4.56
CA PRO A 4 -5.95 18.48 5.96
C PRO A 4 -5.20 17.40 6.76
N GLU A 5 -4.83 17.70 8.00
CA GLU A 5 -4.04 16.79 8.85
C GLU A 5 -4.69 15.41 9.03
N SER A 6 -6.02 15.37 9.08
CA SER A 6 -6.84 14.14 9.16
C SER A 6 -6.80 13.29 7.89
N VAL A 7 -6.70 13.92 6.71
CA VAL A 7 -6.65 13.24 5.39
C VAL A 7 -5.22 12.80 5.05
N SER A 8 -4.22 13.41 5.70
CA SER A 8 -2.80 13.24 5.38
C SER A 8 -2.10 12.13 6.16
N GLY A 9 -2.64 11.65 7.29
CA GLY A 9 -1.93 10.72 8.18
C GLY A 9 -1.60 9.36 7.53
N TYR A 10 -2.53 8.78 6.77
CA TYR A 10 -2.28 7.52 6.06
C TYR A 10 -1.29 7.70 4.90
N SER A 11 -1.48 8.73 4.07
CA SER A 11 -0.56 9.02 2.96
C SER A 11 0.85 9.39 3.45
N LYS A 12 0.99 10.10 4.58
CA LYS A 12 2.30 10.39 5.20
C LYS A 12 3.00 9.15 5.75
N ARG A 13 2.24 8.16 6.25
CA ARG A 13 2.81 6.86 6.66
C ARG A 13 3.36 6.09 5.47
N LEU A 14 2.72 6.22 4.31
CA LEU A 14 3.11 5.54 3.08
C LEU A 14 4.17 6.28 2.27
N ASP A 15 4.18 7.60 2.29
CA ASP A 15 5.10 8.42 1.52
C ASP A 15 5.44 9.67 2.32
N LYS A 16 6.51 9.58 3.11
CA LYS A 16 6.96 10.70 3.95
C LYS A 16 7.43 11.88 3.11
N ALA A 17 7.92 11.63 1.89
CA ALA A 17 8.30 12.68 0.95
C ALA A 17 7.09 13.43 0.36
N LEU A 18 5.86 13.00 0.67
CA LEU A 18 4.60 13.45 0.07
C LEU A 18 4.56 13.29 -1.46
N PRO A 19 3.37 13.22 -2.08
CA PRO A 19 3.29 13.03 -3.52
C PRO A 19 4.03 14.12 -4.31
N GLY A 20 5.03 13.72 -5.09
CA GLY A 20 5.95 14.62 -5.78
C GLY A 20 6.45 14.06 -7.12
N LYS A 21 7.61 14.52 -7.59
CA LYS A 21 8.19 14.07 -8.87
C LYS A 21 8.39 12.55 -8.90
N HIS A 22 8.82 11.94 -7.81
CA HIS A 22 9.00 10.49 -7.71
C HIS A 22 7.69 9.73 -7.85
N THR A 23 6.61 10.23 -7.24
CA THR A 23 5.28 9.63 -7.34
C THR A 23 4.80 9.67 -8.78
N ARG A 24 5.05 10.78 -9.50
CA ARG A 24 4.74 10.86 -10.93
C ARG A 24 5.53 9.85 -11.75
N THR A 25 6.85 9.75 -11.56
CA THR A 25 7.69 8.76 -12.25
C THR A 25 7.22 7.32 -11.99
N LEU A 26 6.82 7.01 -10.76
CA LEU A 26 6.27 5.71 -10.39
C LEU A 26 5.00 5.39 -11.19
N TYR A 27 4.05 6.32 -11.26
CA TYR A 27 2.81 6.11 -12.00
C TYR A 27 2.99 6.13 -13.53
N ASP A 28 3.90 6.96 -14.05
CA ASP A 28 4.19 7.05 -15.49
C ASP A 28 4.81 5.74 -16.03
N ALA A 29 5.49 4.96 -15.17
CA ALA A 29 6.06 3.66 -15.52
C ALA A 29 5.03 2.51 -15.52
N LEU A 30 3.82 2.74 -14.99
CA LEU A 30 2.79 1.72 -14.82
C LEU A 30 1.70 1.85 -15.88
N LYS A 31 1.10 0.72 -16.28
CA LYS A 31 -0.12 0.73 -17.06
C LYS A 31 -1.28 1.21 -16.19
N ARG A 32 -2.30 1.79 -16.82
CA ARG A 32 -3.49 2.32 -16.12
C ARG A 32 -4.06 1.35 -15.06
N ARG A 33 -4.21 0.07 -15.40
CA ARG A 33 -4.72 -0.95 -14.45
C ARG A 33 -3.81 -1.13 -13.23
N GLU A 34 -2.50 -1.10 -13.42
CA GLU A 34 -1.52 -1.23 -12.34
C GLU A 34 -1.50 0.03 -11.48
N SER A 35 -1.59 1.21 -12.10
CA SER A 35 -1.77 2.49 -11.42
C SER A 35 -3.03 2.50 -10.55
N ASP A 36 -4.17 2.03 -11.07
CA ASP A 36 -5.43 1.97 -10.33
C ASP A 36 -5.32 1.06 -9.09
N ILE A 37 -4.69 -0.10 -9.24
CA ILE A 37 -4.40 -1.01 -8.13
C ILE A 37 -3.49 -0.32 -7.10
N LEU A 38 -2.41 0.32 -7.55
CA LEU A 38 -1.48 1.00 -6.66
C LEU A 38 -2.14 2.16 -5.90
N VAL A 39 -3.01 2.94 -6.54
CA VAL A 39 -3.79 4.00 -5.88
C VAL A 39 -4.69 3.42 -4.80
N GLN A 40 -5.41 2.33 -5.09
CA GLN A 40 -6.28 1.66 -4.12
C GLN A 40 -5.49 1.18 -2.89
N LEU A 41 -4.33 0.55 -3.11
CA LEU A 41 -3.45 0.12 -2.03
C LEU A 41 -2.89 1.32 -1.24
N ARG A 42 -2.45 2.38 -1.92
CA ARG A 42 -1.88 3.59 -1.30
C ARG A 42 -2.90 4.47 -0.58
N THR A 43 -4.19 4.27 -0.81
CA THR A 43 -5.28 4.99 -0.12
C THR A 43 -5.99 4.12 0.92
N GLY A 44 -5.69 2.82 0.97
CA GLY A 44 -6.42 1.87 1.80
C GLY A 44 -7.87 1.67 1.33
N MET A 45 -8.19 2.07 0.10
CA MET A 45 -9.49 1.88 -0.56
C MET A 45 -9.45 0.69 -1.53
N ALA A 46 -8.65 -0.32 -1.19
CA ALA A 46 -8.57 -1.57 -1.92
C ALA A 46 -9.76 -2.47 -1.60
N ARG A 47 -10.01 -3.45 -2.47
CA ARG A 47 -11.05 -4.48 -2.27
C ARG A 47 -10.62 -5.52 -1.24
N VAL A 48 -10.31 -5.05 -0.04
CA VAL A 48 -10.04 -5.87 1.16
C VAL A 48 -11.20 -5.71 2.14
N ASN A 49 -11.53 -6.75 2.91
CA ASN A 49 -12.71 -6.79 3.77
C ASN A 49 -12.77 -5.62 4.75
N ARG A 50 -11.63 -5.12 5.26
CA ARG A 50 -11.63 -3.91 6.11
C ARG A 50 -12.25 -2.69 5.42
N TYR A 51 -11.93 -2.44 4.15
CA TYR A 51 -12.52 -1.32 3.42
C TYR A 51 -13.97 -1.61 3.05
N LEU A 52 -14.26 -2.83 2.59
CA LEU A 52 -15.60 -3.24 2.18
C LEU A 52 -16.59 -3.20 3.36
N HIS A 53 -16.18 -3.62 4.55
CA HIS A 53 -16.96 -3.54 5.78
C HIS A 53 -17.23 -2.09 6.17
N ARG A 54 -16.20 -1.23 6.07
CA ARG A 54 -16.34 0.22 6.33
C ARG A 54 -17.38 0.90 5.44
N ILE A 55 -17.55 0.43 4.20
CA ILE A 55 -18.56 0.97 3.27
C ILE A 55 -19.87 0.16 3.27
N GLY A 56 -20.02 -0.82 4.18
CA GLY A 56 -21.24 -1.63 4.31
C GLY A 56 -21.50 -2.60 3.17
N THR A 57 -20.46 -3.02 2.43
CA THR A 57 -20.58 -4.00 1.34
C THR A 57 -20.45 -5.44 1.82
N VAL A 58 -19.79 -5.67 2.95
CA VAL A 58 -19.66 -6.99 3.59
C VAL A 58 -19.98 -6.85 5.08
N GLU A 59 -20.43 -7.95 5.68
CA GLU A 59 -20.85 -8.00 7.09
C GLU A 59 -19.69 -8.05 8.09
N THR A 60 -18.47 -8.39 7.64
CA THR A 60 -17.30 -8.53 8.51
C THR A 60 -16.04 -8.01 7.82
N ASP A 61 -15.15 -7.40 8.59
CA ASP A 61 -13.81 -6.99 8.18
C ASP A 61 -12.77 -8.12 8.28
N MET A 62 -13.14 -9.28 8.82
CA MET A 62 -12.25 -10.43 8.99
C MET A 62 -11.78 -10.97 7.63
N CYS A 63 -10.49 -11.29 7.53
CA CYS A 63 -9.98 -12.03 6.37
C CYS A 63 -10.51 -13.47 6.40
N ASP A 64 -10.77 -14.06 5.23
CA ASP A 64 -11.19 -15.47 5.17
C ASP A 64 -10.08 -16.44 5.64
N CYS A 65 -8.85 -15.97 5.88
CA CYS A 65 -7.83 -16.76 6.56
C CYS A 65 -8.11 -16.96 8.06
N GLY A 66 -9.02 -16.16 8.64
CA GLY A 66 -9.48 -16.25 10.03
C GLY A 66 -8.53 -15.68 11.08
N GLN A 67 -7.38 -15.10 10.71
CA GLN A 67 -6.36 -14.66 11.69
C GLN A 67 -6.57 -13.23 12.22
N GLU A 68 -6.92 -12.29 11.34
CA GLU A 68 -7.12 -10.88 11.68
C GLU A 68 -8.02 -10.19 10.64
N GLU A 69 -8.32 -8.90 10.85
CA GLU A 69 -8.96 -8.05 9.85
C GLU A 69 -8.18 -8.01 8.53
N GLU A 70 -8.88 -8.07 7.40
CA GLU A 70 -8.25 -7.97 6.09
C GLU A 70 -7.88 -6.52 5.77
N SER A 71 -6.74 -6.09 6.30
CA SER A 71 -6.08 -4.84 5.94
C SER A 71 -5.16 -5.02 4.73
N VAL A 72 -4.75 -3.92 4.09
CA VAL A 72 -3.74 -3.95 3.01
C VAL A 72 -2.43 -4.57 3.48
N ASP A 73 -2.04 -4.32 4.73
CA ASP A 73 -0.83 -4.88 5.32
C ASP A 73 -0.94 -6.40 5.52
N HIS A 74 -2.07 -6.86 6.07
CA HIS A 74 -2.35 -8.28 6.20
C HIS A 74 -2.36 -8.96 4.82
N PHE A 75 -3.09 -8.40 3.86
CA PHE A 75 -3.18 -8.90 2.49
C PHE A 75 -1.79 -9.04 1.83
N LEU A 76 -0.97 -7.99 1.89
CA LEU A 76 0.34 -7.95 1.19
C LEU A 76 1.46 -8.71 1.90
N PHE A 77 1.42 -8.90 3.23
CA PHE A 77 2.59 -9.41 3.95
C PHE A 77 2.31 -10.59 4.88
N ARG A 78 1.09 -10.77 5.39
CA ARG A 78 0.80 -11.72 6.49
C ARG A 78 -0.17 -12.83 6.13
N CYS A 79 -1.12 -12.59 5.24
CA CYS A 79 -2.23 -13.50 4.93
C CYS A 79 -1.74 -14.82 4.31
N PRO A 80 -1.80 -15.98 4.98
CA PRO A 80 -1.19 -17.22 4.49
C PRO A 80 -1.72 -17.69 3.12
N ARG A 81 -2.94 -17.26 2.75
CA ARG A 81 -3.56 -17.57 1.45
C ARG A 81 -2.76 -17.06 0.25
N TRP A 82 -1.92 -16.04 0.45
CA TRP A 82 -1.15 -15.39 -0.61
C TRP A 82 0.35 -15.71 -0.53
N ASP A 83 0.75 -16.76 0.20
CA ASP A 83 2.16 -17.06 0.40
C ASP A 83 2.90 -17.41 -0.89
N GLU A 84 2.27 -18.13 -1.82
CA GLU A 84 2.89 -18.47 -3.10
C GLU A 84 3.19 -17.21 -3.93
N GLN A 85 2.22 -16.30 -4.03
CA GLN A 85 2.37 -15.03 -4.75
C GLN A 85 3.39 -14.11 -4.08
N ARG A 86 3.53 -14.18 -2.76
CA ARG A 86 4.51 -13.42 -1.98
C ARG A 86 5.92 -13.98 -2.04
N GLU A 87 6.13 -15.19 -2.54
CA GLU A 87 7.49 -15.75 -2.65
C GLU A 87 8.39 -14.82 -3.46
N HIS A 88 7.87 -14.26 -4.56
CA HIS A 88 8.57 -13.24 -5.33
C HIS A 88 8.91 -11.98 -4.52
N MET A 89 8.00 -11.49 -3.68
CA MET A 89 8.25 -10.32 -2.83
C MET A 89 9.30 -10.61 -1.75
N ARG A 90 9.29 -11.81 -1.17
CA ARG A 90 10.29 -12.27 -0.20
C ARG A 90 11.69 -12.36 -0.80
N ASN A 91 11.78 -12.67 -2.09
CA ASN A 91 13.04 -12.75 -2.83
C ASN A 91 13.60 -11.37 -3.22
N VAL A 92 12.77 -10.33 -3.28
CA VAL A 92 13.22 -8.97 -3.59
C VAL A 92 13.99 -8.36 -2.42
N ASP A 93 13.41 -8.38 -1.22
CA ASP A 93 14.11 -7.91 -0.02
C ASP A 93 13.44 -8.47 1.25
N ARG A 94 14.15 -9.36 1.94
CA ARG A 94 13.66 -10.04 3.14
C ARG A 94 13.62 -9.11 4.36
N GLU A 95 14.48 -8.08 4.40
CA GLU A 95 14.55 -7.12 5.51
C GLU A 95 13.45 -6.06 5.42
N LEU A 96 12.94 -5.80 4.21
CA LEU A 96 11.87 -4.83 3.98
C LEU A 96 10.47 -5.44 3.98
N MET A 97 10.33 -6.76 4.18
CA MET A 97 9.04 -7.43 4.33
C MET A 97 8.22 -6.79 5.46
N GLY A 98 7.01 -6.31 5.14
CA GLY A 98 6.17 -5.55 6.07
C GLY A 98 6.33 -4.03 5.96
N ASN A 99 7.27 -3.53 5.16
CA ASN A 99 7.40 -2.10 4.90
C ASN A 99 6.46 -1.67 3.75
N LEU A 100 5.21 -1.36 4.12
CA LEU A 100 4.19 -0.91 3.17
C LEU A 100 4.60 0.34 2.37
N SER A 101 5.36 1.25 2.98
CA SER A 101 5.90 2.43 2.28
C SER A 101 6.83 2.01 1.14
N PHE A 102 7.76 1.08 1.38
CA PHE A 102 8.70 0.64 0.36
C PHE A 102 7.99 -0.08 -0.80
N PHE A 103 7.14 -1.07 -0.50
CA PHE A 103 6.48 -1.88 -1.52
C PHE A 103 5.42 -1.11 -2.35
N LEU A 104 4.90 0.00 -1.83
CA LEU A 104 3.99 0.87 -2.57
C LEU A 104 4.67 2.11 -3.19
N GLY A 105 6.01 2.11 -3.26
CA GLY A 105 6.80 3.15 -3.93
C GLY A 105 6.77 4.50 -3.20
N GLY A 106 6.71 4.46 -1.88
CA GLY A 106 6.91 5.60 -1.00
C GLY A 106 8.40 5.90 -0.81
N LYS A 107 8.73 7.19 -0.67
CA LYS A 107 10.09 7.62 -0.36
C LYS A 107 10.18 8.24 1.02
N THR A 108 11.34 8.07 1.66
CA THR A 108 11.69 8.86 2.84
C THR A 108 12.07 10.28 2.40
N ALA A 109 12.00 11.25 3.32
CA ALA A 109 12.35 12.64 3.03
C ALA A 109 13.82 12.79 2.55
N GLU A 110 14.69 11.84 2.92
CA GLU A 110 16.12 11.83 2.58
C GLU A 110 16.38 11.31 1.15
N ASP A 111 15.48 10.51 0.59
CA ASP A 111 15.59 9.97 -0.77
C ASP A 111 15.21 10.98 -1.87
N GLY A 112 14.64 12.13 -1.47
CA GLY A 112 14.32 13.24 -2.36
C GLY A 112 15.55 13.97 -2.95
N GLY A 113 16.75 13.63 -2.47
CA GLY A 113 18.01 14.26 -2.89
C GLY A 113 18.85 13.46 -3.90
N ARG A 114 18.60 12.16 -4.10
CA ARG A 114 19.35 11.38 -5.11
C ARG A 114 18.64 11.45 -6.46
N ARG A 115 19.14 12.37 -7.28
CA ARG A 115 18.96 12.37 -8.74
C ARG A 115 19.34 10.98 -9.26
N ALA A 116 18.39 10.28 -9.87
CA ALA A 116 18.68 9.37 -10.96
C ALA A 116 18.95 10.20 -12.22
#